data_AF-A0A6B1DVR8-F1
#
_entry.id   AF-A0A6B1DVR8-F1
#
_cell.length_a   1.000
_cell.length_b   1.000
_cell.length_c   1.000
_cell.angle_alpha   90.00
_cell.angle_beta   90.00
_cell.angle_gamma   90.00
#
_symmetry.space_group_name_H-M   'P 1'
#
loop_
_entity.id
_entity.type
_entity.pdbx_description
1 polymer ?
#
loop_
_entity_poly.entity_id
_entity_poly.type
_entity_poly.pdbx_seq_one_letter_code
_entity_poly.pdbx_strand_id
1 'polypeptide(L)'
;MPTSAMKQDAFRERIAGLEVHSGDGHRAPGKALLVLLAVRGVLHGSPRLRARSHLEEEAQPLLEVFGPPMSGSRPDLPFQRLADSGLWETEKSAIDSEAAPEEMGGFPQSVYDLLANDYYLMKETVLHLLDLHFTKSVQPDLLEMLGVSELWDPSSRSAQASPQQRAVVAGFRATVLNAYRNRCAVCGNGMWVGGMPLGIQLTHIHWHSHGGEFSLSNALALCTLHQKLFDVGGFTISDDLRLEISSRLRVEDSEGNGWIMPTPGSPIHVPEHPNNRPHPDNLAWHRREVYRE
;
A
#
# COMPACT_ATOMS: atom_id res chain seq x y z
N MET A 1 13.44 28.54 18.81
CA MET A 1 14.29 27.61 19.59
C MET A 1 15.01 26.75 18.58
N PRO A 2 16.34 26.58 18.62
CA PRO A 2 16.99 25.64 17.72
C PRO A 2 16.40 24.25 17.98
N THR A 3 15.77 23.67 16.96
CA THR A 3 15.19 22.33 17.01
C THR A 3 16.31 21.37 17.38
N SER A 4 16.22 20.72 18.55
CA SER A 4 17.19 19.71 18.96
C SER A 4 17.34 18.68 17.85
N ALA A 5 18.57 18.33 17.47
CA ALA A 5 18.83 17.39 16.39
C ALA A 5 18.09 16.07 16.67
N MET A 6 17.21 15.68 15.75
CA MET A 6 16.42 14.46 15.94
C MET A 6 17.33 13.23 15.84
N LYS A 7 17.36 12.43 16.91
CA LYS A 7 18.12 11.17 16.94
C LYS A 7 17.42 10.08 16.14
N GLN A 8 18.18 9.06 15.72
CA GLN A 8 17.67 7.92 14.95
C GLN A 8 16.49 7.22 15.63
N ASP A 9 16.59 6.93 16.93
CA ASP A 9 15.53 6.24 17.66
C ASP A 9 14.23 7.05 17.69
N ALA A 10 14.33 8.36 17.97
CA ALA A 10 13.17 9.25 17.95
C ALA A 10 12.54 9.37 16.55
N PHE A 11 13.34 9.32 15.48
CA PHE A 11 12.82 9.30 14.11
C PHE A 11 12.09 7.99 13.80
N ARG A 12 12.66 6.84 14.18
CA ARG A 12 12.02 5.53 14.01
C ARG A 12 10.69 5.45 14.74
N GLU A 13 10.63 5.94 15.98
CA GLU A 13 9.39 6.01 16.77
C GLU A 13 8.32 6.87 16.10
N ARG A 14 8.69 8.04 15.56
CA ARG A 14 7.75 8.91 14.84
C ARG A 14 7.23 8.27 13.55
N ILE A 15 8.09 7.59 12.79
CA ILE A 15 7.71 6.86 11.58
C ILE A 15 6.77 5.71 11.93
N ALA A 16 7.06 4.95 12.99
CA ALA A 16 6.19 3.86 13.46
C ALA A 16 4.85 4.35 14.02
N GLY A 17 4.82 5.58 14.57
CA GLY A 17 3.63 6.24 15.08
C GLY A 17 2.77 6.95 14.03
N LEU A 18 3.13 6.89 12.73
CA LEU A 18 2.30 7.47 11.68
C LEU A 18 0.97 6.72 11.57
N GLU A 19 -0.12 7.47 11.73
CA GLU A 19 -1.47 6.93 11.63
C GLU A 19 -1.73 6.33 10.25
N VAL A 20 -2.22 5.09 10.23
CA VAL A 20 -2.63 4.37 9.02
C VAL A 20 -4.09 4.66 8.62
N HIS A 21 -4.88 5.22 9.54
CA HIS A 21 -6.27 5.63 9.33
C HIS A 21 -6.46 7.14 9.46
N SER A 22 -7.44 7.69 8.76
CA SER A 22 -7.97 9.04 9.02
C SER A 22 -8.94 9.01 10.20
N GLY A 23 -9.30 10.20 10.72
CA GLY A 23 -10.17 10.32 11.89
C GLY A 23 -11.59 9.75 11.72
N ASP A 24 -11.99 9.45 10.48
CA ASP A 24 -13.24 8.79 10.09
C ASP A 24 -13.10 7.26 9.91
N GLY A 25 -11.92 6.70 10.16
CA GLY A 25 -11.66 5.26 10.12
C GLY A 25 -11.27 4.70 8.75
N HIS A 26 -11.16 5.54 7.72
CA HIS A 26 -10.69 5.15 6.39
C HIS A 26 -9.17 5.04 6.31
N ARG A 27 -8.65 4.30 5.33
CA ARG A 27 -7.22 4.26 5.02
C ARG A 27 -6.69 5.66 4.68
N ALA A 28 -5.56 6.06 5.27
CA ALA A 28 -4.96 7.38 5.04
C ALA A 28 -3.48 7.30 4.61
N PRO A 29 -3.17 6.88 3.37
CA PRO A 29 -1.78 6.76 2.91
C PRO A 29 -1.09 8.10 2.64
N GLY A 30 -1.82 9.23 2.69
CA GLY A 30 -1.28 10.55 2.32
C GLY A 30 -0.06 10.98 3.14
N LYS A 31 -0.04 10.71 4.45
CA LYS A 31 1.13 10.98 5.31
C LYS A 31 2.35 10.15 4.84
N ALA A 32 2.14 8.86 4.59
CA ALA A 32 3.21 7.97 4.14
C ALA A 32 3.74 8.37 2.75
N LEU A 33 2.87 8.73 1.81
CA LEU A 33 3.27 9.17 0.47
C LEU A 33 4.08 10.47 0.51
N LEU A 34 3.71 11.44 1.36
CA LEU A 34 4.51 12.65 1.57
C LEU A 34 5.91 12.33 2.08
N VAL A 35 6.01 11.45 3.08
CA VAL A 35 7.30 11.02 3.63
C VAL A 35 8.13 10.30 2.55
N LEU A 36 7.52 9.42 1.74
CA LEU A 36 8.20 8.73 0.64
C LEU A 36 8.68 9.69 -0.46
N LEU A 37 7.88 10.70 -0.82
CA LEU A 37 8.27 11.75 -1.76
C LEU A 37 9.44 12.60 -1.22
N ALA A 38 9.44 12.89 0.08
CA ALA A 38 10.56 13.59 0.72
C ALA A 38 11.82 12.70 0.79
N VAL A 39 11.69 11.40 1.09
CA VAL A 39 12.82 10.44 1.03
C VAL A 39 13.42 10.39 -0.37
N ARG A 40 12.59 10.33 -1.40
CA ARG A 40 13.05 10.43 -2.79
C ARG A 40 13.81 11.73 -3.05
N GLY A 41 13.32 12.84 -2.52
CA GLY A 41 14.02 14.13 -2.58
C GLY A 41 15.41 14.06 -1.96
N VAL A 42 15.55 13.46 -0.77
CA VAL A 42 16.85 13.25 -0.12
C VAL A 42 17.76 12.36 -0.98
N LEU A 43 17.25 11.24 -1.50
CA LEU A 43 18.00 10.29 -2.31
C LEU A 43 18.63 10.95 -3.55
N HIS A 44 17.86 11.82 -4.22
CA HIS A 44 18.29 12.50 -5.45
C HIS A 44 18.90 13.89 -5.20
N GLY A 45 19.15 14.28 -3.95
CA GLY A 45 19.76 15.57 -3.60
C GLY A 45 18.90 16.79 -3.96
N SER A 46 17.58 16.64 -3.98
CA SER A 46 16.62 17.73 -4.22
C SER A 46 16.60 18.73 -3.06
N PRO A 47 16.13 19.97 -3.27
CA PRO A 47 15.91 20.91 -2.17
C PRO A 47 15.05 20.30 -1.05
N ARG A 48 15.46 20.51 0.21
CA ARG A 48 14.79 19.98 1.41
C ARG A 48 13.32 20.35 1.49
N LEU A 49 13.02 21.62 1.26
CA LEU A 49 11.66 22.15 1.20
C LEU A 49 11.24 22.28 -0.25
N ARG A 50 10.07 21.74 -0.57
CA ARG A 50 9.51 21.71 -1.92
C ARG A 50 8.12 22.34 -1.92
N ALA A 51 7.76 22.95 -3.04
CA ALA A 51 6.45 23.56 -3.22
C ALA A 51 5.34 22.53 -2.99
N ARG A 52 4.32 22.92 -2.20
CA ARG A 52 3.15 22.09 -1.93
C ARG A 52 2.45 21.66 -3.20
N SER A 53 2.28 22.58 -4.14
CA SER A 53 1.66 22.32 -5.46
C SER A 53 2.36 21.18 -6.21
N HIS A 54 3.69 21.19 -6.20
CA HIS A 54 4.52 20.18 -6.86
C HIS A 54 4.44 18.82 -6.15
N LEU A 55 4.44 18.80 -4.82
CA LEU A 55 4.27 17.56 -4.06
C LEU A 55 2.87 16.95 -4.24
N GLU A 56 1.83 17.78 -4.33
CA GLU A 56 0.46 17.35 -4.64
C GLU A 56 0.35 16.77 -6.07
N GLU A 57 0.98 17.41 -7.05
CA GLU A 57 1.04 16.92 -8.43
C GLU A 57 1.74 15.56 -8.53
N GLU A 58 2.83 15.35 -7.81
CA GLU A 58 3.55 14.08 -7.78
C GLU A 58 2.82 12.98 -7.00
N ALA A 59 2.09 13.34 -5.94
CA ALA A 59 1.33 12.38 -5.15
C ALA A 59 0.04 11.93 -5.86
N GLN A 60 -0.53 12.78 -6.73
CA GLN A 60 -1.78 12.50 -7.41
C GLN A 60 -1.80 11.14 -8.14
N PRO A 61 -0.87 10.82 -9.06
CA PRO A 61 -0.88 9.53 -9.75
C PRO A 61 -0.69 8.34 -8.79
N LEU A 62 0.02 8.53 -7.68
CA LEU A 62 0.19 7.48 -6.67
C LEU A 62 -1.11 7.24 -5.89
N LEU A 63 -1.79 8.30 -5.47
CA LEU A 63 -3.09 8.20 -4.81
C LEU A 63 -4.16 7.64 -5.75
N GLU A 64 -4.11 8.02 -7.03
CA GLU A 64 -4.97 7.47 -8.07
C GLU A 64 -4.78 5.98 -8.28
N VAL A 65 -3.72 5.32 -7.80
CA VAL A 65 -3.50 3.87 -7.93
C VAL A 65 -3.56 3.14 -6.58
N PHE A 66 -2.96 3.72 -5.53
CA PHE A 66 -2.73 3.05 -4.24
C PHE A 66 -3.51 3.66 -3.06
N GLY A 67 -4.18 4.79 -3.28
CA GLY A 67 -5.05 5.45 -2.30
C GLY A 67 -6.41 4.76 -2.13
N PRO A 68 -7.16 5.07 -1.05
CA PRO A 68 -8.57 4.66 -0.94
C PRO A 68 -9.40 5.25 -2.10
N PRO A 69 -10.61 4.72 -2.38
CA PRO A 69 -11.56 5.38 -3.27
C PRO A 69 -11.86 6.80 -2.78
N MET A 70 -11.71 7.78 -3.67
CA MET A 70 -11.96 9.21 -3.37
C MET A 70 -13.30 9.64 -4.01
N SER A 71 -14.16 10.29 -3.23
CA SER A 71 -15.37 10.95 -3.73
C SER A 71 -15.05 12.40 -4.16
N GLY A 72 -14.43 12.57 -5.32
CA GLY A 72 -14.27 13.89 -5.94
C GLY A 72 -12.86 14.48 -5.96
N SER A 73 -12.72 15.73 -5.49
CA SER A 73 -11.58 16.65 -5.77
C SER A 73 -10.20 16.09 -5.39
N ARG A 74 -9.15 16.75 -5.89
CA ARG A 74 -7.74 16.42 -5.60
C ARG A 74 -7.53 16.17 -4.10
N PRO A 75 -6.75 15.13 -3.75
CA PRO A 75 -6.46 14.84 -2.36
C PRO A 75 -5.72 16.01 -1.72
N ASP A 76 -6.34 16.64 -0.72
CA ASP A 76 -5.66 17.58 0.15
C ASP A 76 -4.64 16.77 0.97
N LEU A 77 -3.36 16.90 0.62
CA LEU A 77 -2.31 16.17 1.31
C LEU A 77 -2.20 16.68 2.75
N PRO A 78 -1.97 15.79 3.74
CA PRO A 78 -2.08 16.13 5.15
C PRO A 78 -0.84 16.86 5.69
N PHE A 79 -0.39 17.94 5.03
CA PHE A 79 0.82 18.71 5.38
C PHE A 79 0.82 19.12 6.86
N GLN A 80 -0.26 19.75 7.33
CA GLN A 80 -0.35 20.19 8.73
C GLN A 80 -0.33 19.00 9.71
N ARG A 81 -1.08 17.94 9.42
CA ARG A 81 -1.11 16.75 10.28
C ARG A 81 0.23 16.00 10.30
N LEU A 82 1.03 16.12 9.24
CA LEU A 82 2.39 15.57 9.21
C LEU A 82 3.37 16.50 9.94
N ALA A 83 3.13 17.81 9.95
CA ALA A 83 3.90 18.74 10.78
C ALA A 83 3.68 18.46 12.28
N ASP A 84 2.45 18.11 12.68
CA ASP A 84 2.12 17.76 14.07
C ASP A 84 2.86 16.50 14.57
N SER A 85 3.30 15.60 13.68
CA SER A 85 4.15 14.45 14.04
C SER A 85 5.63 14.83 14.21
N GLY A 86 6.00 16.08 13.88
CA GLY A 86 7.36 16.58 13.87
C GLY A 86 8.25 15.94 12.81
N LEU A 87 7.66 15.29 11.80
CA LEU A 87 8.35 14.77 10.61
C LEU A 87 8.30 15.76 9.44
N TRP A 88 7.62 16.89 9.58
CA TRP A 88 7.45 17.88 8.52
C TRP A 88 7.60 19.30 9.06
N GLU A 89 8.20 20.15 8.24
CA GLU A 89 8.25 21.60 8.43
C GLU A 89 7.59 22.27 7.23
N THR A 90 6.88 23.36 7.50
CA THR A 90 6.36 24.23 6.44
C THR A 90 6.93 25.64 6.56
N GLU A 91 7.23 26.24 5.41
CA GLU A 91 7.68 27.62 5.30
C GLU A 91 6.85 28.32 4.22
N LYS A 92 6.52 29.59 4.43
CA LYS A 92 5.89 30.40 3.38
C LYS A 92 6.98 31.00 2.51
N SER A 93 6.86 30.85 1.19
CA SER A 93 7.75 31.50 0.26
C SER A 93 7.62 33.02 0.38
N ALA A 94 8.72 33.69 0.75
CA ALA A 94 8.78 35.14 0.83
C ALA A 94 8.97 35.72 -0.57
N ILE A 95 7.91 35.76 -1.38
CA ILE A 95 7.95 36.42 -2.68
C ILE A 95 7.10 37.70 -2.60
N ASP A 96 7.75 38.84 -2.83
CA ASP A 96 7.15 40.16 -3.08
C ASP A 96 6.46 40.19 -4.47
N SER A 97 5.41 39.40 -4.64
CA SER A 97 4.59 39.35 -5.86
C SER A 97 3.11 39.39 -5.52
N GLU A 98 2.28 39.97 -6.38
CA GLU A 98 0.81 39.99 -6.26
C GLU A 98 0.16 38.58 -6.22
N ALA A 99 0.95 37.51 -6.42
CA ALA A 99 0.53 36.13 -6.22
C ALA A 99 0.55 35.74 -4.72
N ALA A 100 -0.45 34.96 -4.29
CA ALA A 100 -0.49 34.44 -2.92
C ALA A 100 0.79 33.62 -2.61
N PRO A 101 1.41 33.80 -1.42
CA PRO A 101 2.65 33.11 -1.07
C PRO A 101 2.44 31.59 -1.08
N GLU A 102 3.30 30.90 -1.83
CA GLU A 102 3.28 29.44 -1.93
C GLU A 102 3.81 28.79 -0.64
N GLU A 103 3.09 27.77 -0.17
CA GLU A 103 3.51 26.96 0.98
C GLU A 103 4.56 25.94 0.53
N MET A 104 5.73 25.96 1.15
CA MET A 104 6.80 25.00 0.96
C MET A 104 6.77 24.00 2.12
N GLY A 105 7.08 22.74 1.86
CA GLY A 105 7.12 21.71 2.90
C GLY A 105 8.19 20.65 2.65
N GLY A 106 8.65 20.04 3.73
CA GLY A 106 9.61 18.95 3.67
C GLY A 106 10.08 18.50 5.05
N PHE A 107 11.10 17.64 5.08
CA PHE A 107 11.68 17.19 6.34
C PHE A 107 12.31 18.36 7.12
N PRO A 108 12.29 18.31 8.47
CA PRO A 108 13.17 19.13 9.28
C PRO A 108 14.63 18.94 8.87
N GLN A 109 15.45 19.99 8.96
CA GLN A 109 16.86 19.94 8.53
C GLN A 109 17.62 18.76 9.15
N SER A 110 17.44 18.50 10.45
CA SER A 110 18.09 17.38 11.12
C SER A 110 17.69 16.01 10.56
N VAL A 111 16.48 15.87 10.04
CA VAL A 111 15.98 14.60 9.46
C VAL A 111 16.49 14.44 8.04
N TYR A 112 16.49 15.53 7.27
CA TYR A 112 17.08 15.55 5.94
C TYR A 112 18.55 15.13 6.00
N ASP A 113 19.33 15.75 6.88
CA ASP A 113 20.75 15.44 7.05
C ASP A 113 20.95 14.00 7.56
N LEU A 114 20.10 13.55 8.49
CA LEU A 114 20.17 12.20 9.02
C LEU A 114 19.99 11.15 7.91
N LEU A 115 18.97 11.30 7.07
CA LEU A 115 18.70 10.37 5.97
C LEU A 115 19.76 10.49 4.85
N ALA A 116 20.24 11.69 4.55
CA ALA A 116 21.29 11.91 3.57
C ALA A 116 22.61 11.22 3.95
N ASN A 117 22.89 11.10 5.25
CA ASN A 117 24.11 10.49 5.78
C ASN A 117 23.97 9.01 6.15
N ASP A 118 22.75 8.46 6.19
CA ASP A 118 22.49 7.06 6.55
C ASP A 118 21.51 6.40 5.55
N TYR A 119 22.09 5.83 4.48
CA TYR A 119 21.34 5.11 3.45
C TYR A 119 20.62 3.87 4.00
N TYR A 120 21.15 3.23 5.05
CA TYR A 120 20.49 2.06 5.65
C TYR A 120 19.22 2.49 6.38
N LEU A 121 19.29 3.55 7.18
CA LEU A 121 18.11 4.13 7.82
C LEU A 121 17.06 4.60 6.79
N MET A 122 17.50 5.22 5.69
CA MET A 122 16.61 5.62 4.60
C MET A 122 15.85 4.42 4.03
N LYS A 123 16.58 3.34 3.71
CA LYS A 123 16.03 2.10 3.21
C LYS A 123 15.04 1.49 4.21
N GLU A 124 15.42 1.36 5.48
CA GLU A 124 14.52 0.84 6.52
C GLU A 124 13.25 1.67 6.69
N THR A 125 13.35 2.99 6.58
CA THR A 125 12.22 3.92 6.66
C THR A 125 11.22 3.64 5.54
N VAL A 126 11.69 3.59 4.29
CA VAL A 126 10.85 3.25 3.13
C VAL A 126 10.19 1.90 3.35
N LEU A 127 10.99 0.90 3.71
CA LEU A 127 10.48 -0.45 3.89
C LEU A 127 9.43 -0.52 5.02
N HIS A 128 9.62 0.17 6.13
CA HIS A 128 8.65 0.22 7.23
C HIS A 128 7.33 0.88 6.82
N LEU A 129 7.38 2.05 6.17
CA LEU A 129 6.19 2.74 5.67
C LEU A 129 5.38 1.88 4.70
N LEU A 130 6.07 1.17 3.81
CA LEU A 130 5.41 0.26 2.88
C LEU A 130 4.61 -0.83 3.60
N ASP A 131 5.13 -1.37 4.71
CA ASP A 131 4.48 -2.46 5.45
C ASP A 131 3.29 -2.00 6.28
N LEU A 132 3.33 -0.76 6.76
CA LEU A 132 2.22 -0.16 7.48
C LEU A 132 1.07 0.21 6.53
N HIS A 133 1.36 0.74 5.35
CA HIS A 133 0.33 1.40 4.53
C HIS A 133 -0.10 0.65 3.28
N PHE A 134 0.67 -0.34 2.80
CA PHE A 134 0.44 -0.99 1.50
C PHE A 134 0.63 -2.51 1.55
N THR A 135 -0.13 -3.25 0.75
CA THR A 135 0.06 -4.71 0.64
C THR A 135 1.35 -5.04 -0.07
N LYS A 136 1.94 -6.19 0.25
CA LYS A 136 3.20 -6.66 -0.35
C LYS A 136 3.18 -6.74 -1.88
N SER A 137 2.02 -6.96 -2.49
CA SER A 137 1.91 -7.15 -3.94
C SER A 137 2.12 -5.84 -4.71
N VAL A 138 1.76 -4.70 -4.12
CA VAL A 138 1.81 -3.37 -4.78
C VAL A 138 3.07 -2.57 -4.44
N GLN A 139 3.83 -2.98 -3.41
CA GLN A 139 5.03 -2.26 -2.96
C GLN A 139 6.06 -2.05 -4.09
N PRO A 140 6.40 -3.07 -4.93
CA PRO A 140 7.38 -2.87 -6.00
C PRO A 140 6.94 -1.81 -7.03
N ASP A 141 5.67 -1.84 -7.44
CA ASP A 141 5.13 -0.89 -8.42
C ASP A 141 5.05 0.53 -7.86
N LEU A 142 4.70 0.68 -6.58
CA LEU A 142 4.69 1.98 -5.93
C LEU A 142 6.10 2.58 -5.86
N LEU A 143 7.13 1.77 -5.57
CA LEU A 143 8.53 2.24 -5.58
C LEU A 143 9.02 2.58 -6.99
N GLU A 144 8.59 1.83 -8.01
CA GLU A 144 8.88 2.13 -9.40
C GLU A 144 8.25 3.45 -9.84
N MET A 145 6.96 3.64 -9.57
CA MET A 145 6.28 4.91 -9.85
C MET A 145 6.86 6.09 -9.07
N LEU A 146 7.34 5.85 -7.84
CA LEU A 146 8.04 6.86 -7.06
C LEU A 146 9.42 7.18 -7.66
N GLY A 147 10.11 6.23 -8.30
CA GLY A 147 11.49 6.37 -8.77
C GLY A 147 12.52 6.15 -7.66
N VAL A 148 12.27 5.16 -6.79
CA VAL A 148 13.14 4.76 -5.67
C VAL A 148 13.30 3.24 -5.55
N SER A 149 13.19 2.51 -6.66
CA SER A 149 13.28 1.05 -6.70
C SER A 149 14.59 0.48 -6.15
N GLU A 150 15.67 1.26 -6.15
CA GLU A 150 16.97 0.91 -5.55
C GLU A 150 16.93 0.76 -4.02
N LEU A 151 15.91 1.33 -3.37
CA LEU A 151 15.67 1.15 -1.93
C LEU A 151 14.91 -0.16 -1.64
N TRP A 152 14.43 -0.87 -2.66
CA TRP A 152 13.78 -2.16 -2.47
C TRP A 152 14.80 -3.26 -2.14
N ASP A 153 14.63 -3.88 -0.98
CA ASP A 153 15.34 -5.12 -0.66
C ASP A 153 14.47 -6.04 0.20
N PRO A 154 13.87 -7.07 -0.42
CA PRO A 154 13.04 -8.03 0.30
C PRO A 154 13.87 -8.97 1.19
N SER A 155 15.19 -9.10 0.96
CA SER A 155 16.07 -9.95 1.77
C SER A 155 16.39 -9.35 3.14
N SER A 156 16.54 -8.02 3.21
CA SER A 156 16.70 -7.29 4.46
C SER A 156 15.53 -7.55 5.44
N ARG A 157 14.32 -7.73 4.91
CA ARG A 157 13.10 -7.94 5.71
C ARG A 157 12.95 -9.36 6.23
N SER A 158 13.24 -10.35 5.38
CA SER A 158 13.11 -11.77 5.77
C SER A 158 14.07 -12.13 6.89
N ALA A 159 15.21 -11.44 7.00
CA ALA A 159 16.19 -11.58 8.08
C ALA A 159 15.68 -11.09 9.45
N GLN A 160 14.77 -10.11 9.50
CA GLN A 160 14.28 -9.52 10.76
C GLN A 160 13.21 -10.36 11.47
N ALA A 161 12.47 -11.19 10.73
CA ALA A 161 11.48 -12.09 11.33
C ALA A 161 12.15 -13.29 12.05
N SER A 162 11.60 -13.72 13.18
CA SER A 162 12.08 -14.94 13.84
C SER A 162 11.76 -16.19 13.01
N PRO A 163 12.51 -17.30 13.14
CA PRO A 163 12.18 -18.56 12.48
C PRO A 163 10.74 -19.04 12.78
N GLN A 164 10.26 -18.80 13.99
CA GLN A 164 8.91 -19.16 14.42
C GLN A 164 7.85 -18.32 13.70
N GLN A 165 8.04 -17.01 13.60
CA GLN A 165 7.14 -16.13 12.85
C GLN A 165 7.07 -16.52 11.37
N ARG A 166 8.23 -16.83 10.75
CA ARG A 166 8.27 -17.32 9.36
C ARG A 166 7.50 -18.63 9.18
N ALA A 167 7.64 -19.57 10.13
CA ALA A 167 6.92 -20.85 10.08
C ALA A 167 5.41 -20.67 10.20
N VAL A 168 4.93 -19.76 11.06
CA VAL A 168 3.49 -19.44 11.21
C VAL A 168 2.91 -18.89 9.91
N VAL A 169 3.59 -17.90 9.30
CA VAL A 169 3.16 -17.30 8.04
C VAL A 169 3.15 -18.33 6.90
N ALA A 170 4.19 -19.16 6.81
CA ALA A 170 4.27 -20.22 5.80
C ALA A 170 3.17 -21.29 6.00
N GLY A 171 2.91 -21.69 7.24
CA GLY A 171 1.86 -22.63 7.59
C GLY A 171 0.47 -22.13 7.20
N PHE A 172 0.14 -20.88 7.56
CA PHE A 172 -1.15 -20.29 7.20
C PHE A 172 -1.32 -20.13 5.69
N ARG A 173 -0.26 -19.69 4.98
CA ARG A 173 -0.28 -19.67 3.51
C ARG A 173 -0.62 -21.05 2.95
N ALA A 174 0.01 -22.11 3.45
CA ALA A 174 -0.28 -23.48 3.01
C ALA A 174 -1.74 -23.88 3.30
N THR A 175 -2.27 -23.53 4.49
CA THR A 175 -3.67 -23.77 4.86
C THR A 175 -4.65 -23.07 3.92
N VAL A 176 -4.42 -21.79 3.61
CA VAL A 176 -5.28 -21.01 2.71
C VAL A 176 -5.24 -21.60 1.30
N LEU A 177 -4.04 -21.82 0.75
CA LEU A 177 -3.90 -22.40 -0.58
C LEU A 177 -4.59 -23.77 -0.68
N ASN A 178 -4.47 -24.61 0.35
CA ASN A 178 -5.14 -25.91 0.40
C ASN A 178 -6.67 -25.77 0.44
N ALA A 179 -7.21 -24.82 1.21
CA ALA A 179 -8.66 -24.57 1.30
C ALA A 179 -9.29 -24.19 -0.05
N TYR A 180 -8.52 -23.55 -0.95
CA TYR A 180 -8.90 -23.24 -2.32
C TYR A 180 -8.37 -24.27 -3.35
N ARG A 181 -7.92 -25.44 -2.90
CA ARG A 181 -7.38 -26.54 -3.73
C ARG A 181 -6.25 -26.09 -4.66
N ASN A 182 -5.40 -25.18 -4.17
CA ASN A 182 -4.29 -24.54 -4.89
C ASN A 182 -4.70 -23.89 -6.21
N ARG A 183 -5.92 -23.32 -6.24
CA ARG A 183 -6.46 -22.62 -7.40
C ARG A 183 -6.77 -21.17 -7.06
N CYS A 184 -6.65 -20.31 -8.06
CA CYS A 184 -7.15 -18.95 -7.99
C CYS A 184 -8.67 -18.97 -7.77
N ALA A 185 -9.15 -18.23 -6.77
CA ALA A 185 -10.56 -18.08 -6.46
C ALA A 185 -11.36 -17.43 -7.60
N VAL A 186 -10.68 -16.69 -8.49
CA VAL A 186 -11.32 -15.93 -9.57
C VAL A 186 -11.30 -16.70 -10.90
N CYS A 187 -10.13 -16.99 -11.45
CA CYS A 187 -10.02 -17.64 -12.77
C CYS A 187 -9.83 -19.15 -12.72
N GLY A 188 -9.74 -19.76 -11.55
CA GLY A 188 -9.52 -21.20 -11.41
C GLY A 188 -8.13 -21.71 -11.83
N ASN A 189 -7.20 -20.82 -12.21
CA ASN A 189 -5.80 -21.17 -12.50
C ASN A 189 -5.23 -21.97 -11.33
N GLY A 190 -4.70 -23.15 -11.61
CA GLY A 190 -4.08 -24.05 -10.64
C GLY A 190 -2.95 -24.82 -11.31
N MET A 191 -2.14 -24.12 -12.11
CA MET A 191 -0.97 -24.69 -12.76
C MET A 191 0.08 -25.14 -11.73
N TRP A 192 0.83 -26.17 -12.06
CA TRP A 192 1.91 -26.72 -11.25
C TRP A 192 3.17 -26.91 -12.08
N VAL A 193 4.33 -26.74 -11.42
CA VAL A 193 5.62 -27.21 -11.92
C VAL A 193 6.19 -28.13 -10.85
N GLY A 194 6.19 -29.44 -11.11
CA GLY A 194 6.49 -30.45 -10.09
C GLY A 194 5.52 -30.32 -8.90
N GLY A 195 6.07 -30.20 -7.69
CA GLY A 195 5.31 -30.03 -6.44
C GLY A 195 5.01 -28.57 -6.06
N MET A 196 5.18 -27.60 -6.96
CA MET A 196 4.98 -26.19 -6.67
C MET A 196 3.76 -25.62 -7.43
N PRO A 197 2.74 -25.08 -6.74
CA PRO A 197 1.65 -24.35 -7.40
C PRO A 197 2.18 -23.03 -7.96
N LEU A 198 1.93 -22.78 -9.24
CA LEU A 198 2.53 -21.66 -9.96
C LEU A 198 1.69 -20.39 -9.80
N GLY A 199 2.29 -19.38 -9.17
CA GLY A 199 1.75 -18.02 -9.13
C GLY A 199 0.50 -17.85 -8.30
N ILE A 200 0.14 -18.79 -7.42
CA ILE A 200 -0.98 -18.62 -6.48
C ILE A 200 -0.47 -18.02 -5.18
N GLN A 201 -1.18 -17.01 -4.67
CA GLN A 201 -0.80 -16.16 -3.56
C GLN A 201 -1.90 -16.14 -2.51
N LEU A 202 -1.49 -16.10 -1.23
CA LEU A 202 -2.36 -15.70 -0.14
C LEU A 202 -2.63 -14.21 -0.25
N THR A 203 -3.90 -13.83 -0.37
CA THR A 203 -4.36 -12.44 -0.40
C THR A 203 -5.31 -12.22 0.77
N HIS A 204 -5.06 -11.19 1.59
CA HIS A 204 -5.97 -10.82 2.67
C HIS A 204 -7.07 -9.90 2.11
N ILE A 205 -8.31 -10.13 2.51
CA ILE A 205 -9.46 -9.32 2.08
C ILE A 205 -9.43 -7.99 2.83
N HIS A 206 -9.47 -8.06 4.16
CA HIS A 206 -9.18 -6.99 5.08
C HIS A 206 -7.68 -7.02 5.39
N TRP A 207 -6.98 -5.96 5.03
CA TRP A 207 -5.53 -5.92 5.18
C TRP A 207 -5.10 -6.03 6.65
N HIS A 208 -4.12 -6.90 6.92
CA HIS A 208 -3.61 -7.11 8.27
C HIS A 208 -3.05 -5.82 8.90
N SER A 209 -2.42 -4.95 8.10
CA SER A 209 -1.91 -3.65 8.59
C SER A 209 -3.01 -2.67 9.00
N HIS A 210 -4.28 -2.99 8.72
CA HIS A 210 -5.45 -2.17 9.04
C HIS A 210 -6.46 -2.90 9.95
N GLY A 211 -6.02 -3.97 10.62
CA GLY A 211 -6.84 -4.70 11.60
C GLY A 211 -7.48 -5.99 11.08
N GLY A 212 -7.15 -6.40 9.85
CA GLY A 212 -7.61 -7.68 9.30
C GLY A 212 -7.03 -8.89 10.04
N GLU A 213 -7.91 -9.84 10.39
CA GLU A 213 -7.52 -11.03 11.13
C GLU A 213 -6.74 -12.05 10.29
N PHE A 214 -5.94 -12.85 10.97
CA PHE A 214 -5.22 -13.99 10.38
C PHE A 214 -6.13 -15.24 10.34
N SER A 215 -7.18 -15.21 9.52
CA SER A 215 -8.19 -16.26 9.44
C SER A 215 -8.53 -16.64 7.98
N LEU A 216 -9.04 -17.86 7.76
CA LEU A 216 -9.47 -18.31 6.43
C LEU A 216 -10.59 -17.44 5.86
N SER A 217 -11.50 -16.96 6.71
CA SER A 217 -12.59 -16.08 6.32
C SER A 217 -12.15 -14.66 5.92
N ASN A 218 -10.87 -14.32 6.16
CA ASN A 218 -10.24 -13.08 5.71
C ASN A 218 -9.23 -13.32 4.56
N ALA A 219 -9.23 -14.50 3.94
CA ALA A 219 -8.21 -14.90 3.00
C ALA A 219 -8.75 -15.47 1.69
N LEU A 220 -8.10 -15.11 0.60
CA LEU A 220 -8.31 -15.64 -0.75
C LEU A 220 -7.01 -16.29 -1.25
N ALA A 221 -7.13 -17.35 -2.04
CA ALA A 221 -6.05 -17.81 -2.90
C ALA A 221 -6.23 -17.18 -4.29
N LEU A 222 -5.36 -16.27 -4.71
CA LEU A 222 -5.46 -15.58 -6.00
C LEU A 222 -4.21 -15.82 -6.82
N CYS A 223 -4.31 -15.89 -8.16
CA CYS A 223 -3.10 -15.82 -8.98
C CYS A 223 -2.47 -14.42 -8.88
N THR A 224 -1.16 -14.29 -9.17
CA THR A 224 -0.42 -13.02 -9.03
C THR A 224 -1.13 -11.83 -9.70
N LEU A 225 -1.72 -12.02 -10.88
CA LEU A 225 -2.46 -10.95 -11.57
C LEU A 225 -3.72 -10.54 -10.79
N HIS A 226 -4.54 -11.50 -10.37
CA HIS A 226 -5.76 -11.21 -9.62
C HIS A 226 -5.47 -10.65 -8.22
N GLN A 227 -4.40 -11.09 -7.56
CA GLN A 227 -3.97 -10.47 -6.31
C GLN A 227 -3.68 -8.99 -6.52
N LYS A 228 -2.88 -8.67 -7.53
CA LYS A 228 -2.50 -7.28 -7.81
C LYS A 228 -3.72 -6.45 -8.18
N LEU A 229 -4.61 -6.98 -9.02
CA LEU A 229 -5.83 -6.30 -9.43
C LEU A 229 -6.79 -6.08 -8.24
N PHE A 230 -6.88 -7.02 -7.31
CA PHE A 230 -7.66 -6.89 -6.09
C PHE A 230 -7.06 -5.81 -5.16
N ASP A 231 -5.76 -5.86 -4.90
CA ASP A 231 -5.07 -4.95 -4.00
C ASP A 231 -5.04 -3.48 -4.48
N VAL A 232 -5.22 -3.23 -5.79
CA VAL A 232 -5.38 -1.86 -6.37
C VAL A 232 -6.84 -1.48 -6.63
N GLY A 233 -7.80 -2.31 -6.21
CA GLY A 233 -9.23 -2.01 -6.29
C GLY A 233 -9.87 -2.21 -7.66
N GLY A 234 -9.23 -2.95 -8.57
CA GLY A 234 -9.75 -3.24 -9.91
C GLY A 234 -10.94 -4.19 -9.92
N PHE A 235 -11.17 -4.94 -8.84
CA PHE A 235 -12.42 -5.65 -8.57
C PHE A 235 -12.61 -5.87 -7.07
N THR A 236 -13.81 -6.27 -6.69
CA THR A 236 -14.15 -6.74 -5.34
C THR A 236 -15.16 -7.89 -5.42
N ILE A 237 -15.64 -8.35 -4.26
CA ILE A 237 -16.56 -9.46 -4.13
C ILE A 237 -17.77 -9.00 -3.31
N SER A 238 -18.97 -9.24 -3.83
CA SER A 238 -20.24 -8.95 -3.17
C SER A 238 -20.52 -9.95 -2.04
N ASP A 239 -21.53 -9.67 -1.21
CA ASP A 239 -21.91 -10.57 -0.10
C ASP A 239 -22.47 -11.92 -0.60
N ASP A 240 -22.93 -11.98 -1.84
CA ASP A 240 -23.33 -13.20 -2.54
C ASP A 240 -22.14 -13.94 -3.19
N LEU A 241 -20.90 -13.54 -2.86
CA LEU A 241 -19.65 -14.11 -3.37
C LEU A 241 -19.53 -14.01 -4.90
N ARG A 242 -20.00 -12.90 -5.46
CA ARG A 242 -19.90 -12.58 -6.90
C ARG A 242 -18.94 -11.43 -7.15
N LEU A 243 -18.28 -11.45 -8.30
CA LEU A 243 -17.34 -10.40 -8.67
C LEU A 243 -18.03 -9.10 -9.05
N GLU A 244 -17.51 -8.00 -8.54
CA GLU A 244 -17.86 -6.64 -8.93
C GLU A 244 -16.60 -5.98 -9.50
N ILE A 245 -16.64 -5.53 -10.75
CA ILE A 245 -15.45 -5.05 -11.46
C ILE A 245 -15.44 -3.52 -11.46
N SER A 246 -14.27 -2.93 -11.28
CA SER A 246 -14.10 -1.48 -11.35
C SER A 246 -14.35 -0.99 -12.78
N SER A 247 -15.09 0.12 -12.94
CA SER A 247 -15.20 0.82 -14.23
C SER A 247 -13.86 1.40 -14.70
N ARG A 248 -12.89 1.53 -13.79
CA ARG A 248 -11.52 1.98 -14.08
C ARG A 248 -10.65 0.90 -14.69
N LEU A 249 -11.05 -0.37 -14.62
CA LEU A 249 -10.32 -1.46 -15.27
C LEU A 249 -10.49 -1.36 -16.78
N ARG A 250 -9.40 -1.04 -17.49
CA ARG A 250 -9.36 -0.99 -18.96
C ARG A 250 -8.61 -2.20 -19.50
N VAL A 251 -9.14 -2.76 -20.59
CA VAL A 251 -8.55 -3.89 -21.29
C VAL A 251 -8.41 -3.49 -22.76
N GLU A 252 -7.18 -3.47 -23.27
CA GLU A 252 -6.93 -3.07 -24.66
C GLU A 252 -7.33 -4.17 -25.66
N ASP A 253 -7.15 -5.44 -25.29
CA ASP A 253 -7.59 -6.61 -26.08
C ASP A 253 -8.26 -7.64 -25.18
N SER A 254 -9.60 -7.73 -25.26
CA SER A 254 -10.39 -8.66 -24.47
C SER A 254 -10.39 -10.09 -25.03
N GLU A 255 -10.11 -10.29 -26.33
CA GLU A 255 -10.22 -11.61 -26.97
C GLU A 255 -9.10 -12.55 -26.51
N GLY A 256 -7.87 -12.05 -26.39
CA GLY A 256 -6.73 -12.84 -25.89
C GLY A 256 -6.74 -13.09 -24.37
N ASN A 257 -7.45 -12.26 -23.61
CA ASN A 257 -7.38 -12.24 -22.14
C ASN A 257 -8.62 -12.84 -21.45
N GLY A 258 -9.63 -13.28 -22.19
CA GLY A 258 -10.92 -13.70 -21.62
C GLY A 258 -10.84 -14.75 -20.50
N TRP A 259 -9.85 -15.65 -20.53
CA TRP A 259 -9.70 -16.69 -19.50
C TRP A 259 -9.12 -16.17 -18.17
N ILE A 260 -8.43 -15.03 -18.18
CA ILE A 260 -7.82 -14.43 -16.99
C ILE A 260 -8.56 -13.18 -16.52
N MET A 261 -9.46 -12.61 -17.31
CA MET A 261 -10.20 -11.43 -16.90
C MET A 261 -11.32 -11.79 -15.91
N PRO A 262 -11.42 -11.09 -14.76
CA PRO A 262 -12.58 -11.25 -13.88
C PRO A 262 -13.85 -10.79 -14.61
N THR A 263 -14.88 -11.63 -14.58
CA THR A 263 -16.14 -11.37 -15.28
C THR A 263 -17.16 -10.80 -14.30
N PRO A 264 -17.79 -9.63 -14.59
CA PRO A 264 -18.81 -9.06 -13.71
C PRO A 264 -19.92 -10.06 -13.37
N GLY A 265 -20.26 -10.14 -12.09
CA GLY A 265 -21.31 -11.00 -11.56
C GLY A 265 -20.98 -12.50 -11.53
N SER A 266 -19.82 -12.96 -12.01
CA SER A 266 -19.46 -14.38 -11.91
C SER A 266 -19.18 -14.77 -10.44
N PRO A 267 -19.52 -16.00 -10.03
CA PRO A 267 -19.22 -16.46 -8.68
C PRO A 267 -17.71 -16.75 -8.54
N ILE A 268 -17.15 -16.52 -7.37
CA ILE A 268 -15.80 -16.99 -7.04
C ILE A 268 -15.82 -18.46 -6.58
N HIS A 269 -14.70 -19.15 -6.77
CA HIS A 269 -14.45 -20.42 -6.08
C HIS A 269 -14.19 -20.15 -4.60
N VAL A 270 -14.85 -20.92 -3.73
CA VAL A 270 -14.74 -20.78 -2.28
C VAL A 270 -14.38 -22.10 -1.61
N PRO A 271 -13.87 -22.06 -0.36
CA PRO A 271 -13.64 -23.25 0.43
C PRO A 271 -14.92 -24.07 0.67
N GLU A 272 -14.74 -25.38 0.78
CA GLU A 272 -15.85 -26.33 0.97
C GLU A 272 -16.61 -26.05 2.27
N HIS A 273 -15.88 -25.84 3.37
CA HIS A 273 -16.45 -25.50 4.67
C HIS A 273 -16.97 -24.06 4.70
N PRO A 274 -18.27 -23.83 5.02
CA PRO A 274 -18.87 -22.49 5.07
C PRO A 274 -18.14 -21.50 5.97
N ASN A 275 -17.65 -21.94 7.14
CA ASN A 275 -16.93 -21.07 8.08
C ASN A 275 -15.57 -20.58 7.58
N ASN A 276 -15.03 -21.19 6.52
CA ASN A 276 -13.77 -20.80 5.91
C ASN A 276 -13.97 -19.85 4.73
N ARG A 277 -15.22 -19.57 4.33
CA ARG A 277 -15.52 -18.68 3.21
C ARG A 277 -15.29 -17.22 3.61
N PRO A 278 -15.06 -16.32 2.64
CA PRO A 278 -14.96 -14.89 2.88
C PRO A 278 -16.10 -14.37 3.78
N HIS A 279 -15.75 -13.72 4.89
CA HIS A 279 -16.73 -13.14 5.81
C HIS A 279 -17.26 -11.83 5.23
N PRO A 280 -18.59 -11.56 5.32
CA PRO A 280 -19.18 -10.32 4.82
C PRO A 280 -18.50 -9.04 5.33
N ASP A 281 -18.10 -8.98 6.61
CA ASP A 281 -17.43 -7.80 7.16
C ASP A 281 -16.08 -7.50 6.51
N ASN A 282 -15.30 -8.55 6.17
CA ASN A 282 -14.03 -8.38 5.47
C ASN A 282 -14.28 -7.89 4.03
N LEU A 283 -15.29 -8.45 3.35
CA LEU A 283 -15.69 -8.03 2.02
C LEU A 283 -16.16 -6.57 2.02
N ALA A 284 -17.00 -6.19 2.99
CA ALA A 284 -17.47 -4.82 3.17
C ALA A 284 -16.32 -3.84 3.44
N TRP A 285 -15.31 -4.23 4.23
CA TRP A 285 -14.09 -3.45 4.39
C TRP A 285 -13.39 -3.24 3.04
N HIS A 286 -13.19 -4.30 2.25
CA HIS A 286 -12.51 -4.17 0.96
C HIS A 286 -13.29 -3.26 -0.01
N ARG A 287 -14.62 -3.42 -0.08
CA ARG A 287 -15.49 -2.57 -0.91
C ARG A 287 -15.39 -1.09 -0.53
N ARG A 288 -15.19 -0.80 0.75
CA ARG A 288 -15.08 0.57 1.28
C ARG A 288 -13.69 1.18 1.15
N GLU A 289 -12.63 0.39 1.39
CA GLU A 289 -11.26 0.91 1.57
C GLU A 289 -10.33 0.69 0.37
N VAL A 290 -10.68 -0.21 -0.54
CA VAL A 290 -9.79 -0.63 -1.65
C VAL A 290 -10.50 -0.56 -2.98
N TYR A 291 -11.71 -1.13 -3.09
CA TYR A 291 -12.46 -1.16 -4.34
C TYR A 291 -12.75 0.25 -4.87
N ARG A 292 -12.68 0.39 -6.19
CA ARG A 292 -12.91 1.67 -6.86
C ARG A 292 -13.96 1.45 -7.91
N GLU A 293 -15.11 2.08 -7.74
CA GLU A 293 -16.18 2.02 -8.73
C GLU A 293 -15.73 2.60 -10.07
#